data_AF-A0A923YTN8-F1
#
_entry.id   AF-A0A923YTN8-F1
#
_cell.length_a   1.000
_cell.length_b   1.000
_cell.length_c   1.000
_cell.angle_alpha   90.00
_cell.angle_beta   90.00
_cell.angle_gamma   90.00
#
_symmetry.space_group_name_H-M   'P 1'
#
loop_
_entity.id
_entity.type
_entity.pdbx_description
1 polymer ?
#
loop_
_entity_poly.entity_id
_entity_poly.type
_entity_poly.pdbx_seq_one_letter_code
_entity_poly.pdbx_strand_id
1 'polypeptide(L)'
;MLSLATIAQKSKKNVDDYKPIPFSAINKWSFEITAGNTNGIAPYAPNYYQSNPNQFFGSPQLNAFTIGIRHMFSPIFGMKTNIGYETIRNSSNNGSKPFQLNVISLGVEGVVNASRLFEVQDFLGRFGLNFHGGVIVSSNTSQTDDEFTIGDHNKGITEYNGGLTIGVTPSYRFARRWSVFADLTAIFNFRQHFAWDGSYAINQNGSTAGGSGGGNNLQGQAIRASIGLSYGFGAKKNAAIRVLKRDEDPKDDYKKIHGDWAVIQNENAMDIESMTDRIKEIETQMNDTDKDGVPDYLDRENNSIAGVAVDTRGKMVDLNKNGVPDELERYIEKNNKEQASTAAASVKELINSGYICVYFESAKDYPTDISTDGIAFVLNYLRNNPTQS
;
A
#
# COMPACT_ATOMS: atom_id res chain seq x y z
N MET A 1 12.74 18.51 -34.05
CA MET A 1 13.76 17.58 -33.53
C MET A 1 14.15 18.00 -32.12
N LEU A 2 13.88 17.18 -31.10
CA LEU A 2 14.58 17.29 -29.82
C LEU A 2 15.82 16.39 -29.88
N SER A 3 17.00 16.89 -29.50
CA SER A 3 18.22 16.07 -29.48
C SER A 3 18.20 15.09 -28.31
N LEU A 4 18.97 13.99 -28.38
CA LEU A 4 19.17 13.06 -27.25
C LEU A 4 19.62 13.79 -25.97
N ALA A 5 20.42 14.86 -26.09
CA ALA A 5 20.81 15.69 -24.95
C ALA A 5 19.61 16.44 -24.36
N THR A 6 18.67 16.87 -25.19
CA THR A 6 17.42 17.53 -24.79
C THR A 6 16.47 16.55 -24.12
N ILE A 7 16.40 15.30 -24.60
CA ILE A 7 15.61 14.21 -23.99
C ILE A 7 16.23 13.82 -22.66
N ALA A 8 17.55 13.64 -22.59
CA ALA A 8 18.27 13.35 -21.36
C ALA A 8 18.15 14.48 -20.33
N GLN A 9 18.20 15.76 -20.76
CA GLN A 9 17.95 16.90 -19.88
C GLN A 9 16.49 16.99 -19.41
N LYS A 10 15.52 16.72 -20.29
CA LYS A 10 14.09 16.72 -19.95
C LYS A 10 13.75 15.57 -19.01
N SER A 11 14.34 14.41 -19.22
CA SER A 11 14.28 13.23 -18.35
C SER A 11 14.92 13.50 -16.99
N LYS A 12 16.16 14.01 -16.95
CA LYS A 12 16.84 14.35 -15.69
C LYS A 12 16.06 15.39 -14.88
N LYS A 13 15.47 16.39 -15.55
CA LYS A 13 14.58 17.38 -14.94
C LYS A 13 13.28 16.77 -14.40
N ASN A 14 12.71 15.75 -15.05
CA ASN A 14 11.53 15.04 -14.57
C ASN A 14 11.82 14.15 -13.33
N VAL A 15 13.04 13.62 -13.22
CA VAL A 15 13.51 12.83 -12.06
C VAL A 15 13.74 13.74 -10.85
N ASP A 16 14.39 14.90 -11.05
CA ASP A 16 14.69 15.87 -9.98
C ASP A 16 13.43 16.52 -9.34
N ASP A 17 12.29 16.48 -10.03
CA ASP A 17 11.00 17.06 -9.58
C ASP A 17 10.19 16.11 -8.66
N TYR A 18 10.51 14.81 -8.64
CA TYR A 18 9.87 13.83 -7.77
C TYR A 18 10.69 13.68 -6.48
N LYS A 19 10.49 14.58 -5.51
CA LYS A 19 11.10 14.45 -4.19
C LYS A 19 10.21 13.62 -3.26
N PRO A 20 10.75 12.60 -2.58
CA PRO A 20 9.99 11.80 -1.63
C PRO A 20 9.43 12.71 -0.52
N ILE A 21 8.22 12.38 -0.06
CA ILE A 21 7.58 13.14 1.03
C ILE A 21 8.40 12.96 2.31
N PRO A 22 9.04 14.01 2.84
CA PRO A 22 9.82 13.85 4.05
C PRO A 22 8.86 13.60 5.21
N PHE A 23 9.23 12.70 6.11
CA PHE A 23 8.43 12.40 7.31
C PHE A 23 8.11 13.66 8.15
N SER A 24 8.94 14.71 8.04
CA SER A 24 8.69 16.03 8.63
C SER A 24 7.45 16.76 8.09
N ALA A 25 6.94 16.39 6.92
CA ALA A 25 5.79 17.02 6.26
C ALA A 25 4.44 16.37 6.57
N ILE A 26 4.42 15.20 7.23
CA ILE A 26 3.21 14.40 7.46
C ILE A 26 2.63 14.67 8.87
N ASN A 27 1.32 14.49 9.06
CA ASN A 27 0.71 14.59 10.40
C ASN A 27 1.28 13.49 11.32
N LYS A 28 1.85 13.89 12.45
CA LYS A 28 2.47 12.97 13.43
C LYS A 28 1.61 12.70 14.64
N TRP A 29 0.60 13.54 14.89
CA TRP A 29 -0.27 13.41 16.04
C TRP A 29 -1.60 12.81 15.64
N SER A 30 -2.16 11.96 16.49
CA SER A 30 -3.55 11.53 16.40
C SER A 30 -4.24 11.63 17.75
N PHE A 31 -5.51 12.01 17.71
CA PHE A 31 -6.42 11.97 18.84
C PHE A 31 -7.33 10.76 18.67
N GLU A 32 -7.48 9.96 19.73
CA GLU A 32 -8.15 8.66 19.70
C GLU A 32 -9.24 8.62 20.77
N ILE A 33 -10.43 8.18 20.40
CA ILE A 33 -11.51 7.91 21.34
C ILE A 33 -12.00 6.48 21.13
N THR A 34 -12.23 5.75 22.21
CA THR A 34 -12.70 4.35 22.13
C THR A 34 -13.84 4.10 23.08
N ALA A 35 -14.75 3.21 22.68
CA ALA A 35 -15.76 2.65 23.54
C ALA A 35 -15.79 1.12 23.36
N GLY A 36 -15.89 0.37 24.45
CA GLY A 36 -15.78 -1.08 24.39
C GLY A 36 -16.06 -1.80 25.69
N ASN A 37 -15.52 -3.03 25.77
CA ASN A 37 -15.64 -3.92 26.90
C ASN A 37 -14.26 -4.17 27.52
N THR A 38 -14.14 -3.96 28.83
CA THR A 38 -13.05 -4.50 29.64
C THR A 38 -13.60 -5.65 30.46
N ASN A 39 -12.95 -6.81 30.33
CA ASN A 39 -13.27 -8.04 31.04
C ASN A 39 -12.11 -8.40 31.97
N GLY A 40 -12.38 -8.44 33.28
CA GLY A 40 -11.46 -9.03 34.25
C GLY A 40 -11.40 -10.55 34.04
N ILE A 41 -10.19 -11.12 34.03
CA ILE A 41 -9.98 -12.57 33.87
C ILE A 41 -9.81 -13.21 35.25
N ALA A 42 -8.83 -12.71 36.00
CA ALA A 42 -8.50 -13.20 37.33
C ALA A 42 -7.73 -12.10 38.09
N PRO A 43 -7.81 -12.07 39.42
CA PRO A 43 -8.56 -12.98 40.30
C PRO A 43 -10.01 -12.52 40.55
N TYR A 44 -10.86 -13.48 40.95
CA TYR A 44 -12.21 -13.26 41.50
C TYR A 44 -12.40 -14.10 42.76
N ALA A 45 -13.22 -13.64 43.70
CA ALA A 45 -13.71 -14.46 44.81
C ALA A 45 -14.62 -15.61 44.33
N PRO A 46 -14.80 -16.70 45.11
CA PRO A 46 -15.72 -17.77 44.75
C PRO A 46 -17.14 -17.27 44.44
N ASN A 47 -17.72 -17.73 43.32
CA ASN A 47 -19.03 -17.31 42.78
C ASN A 47 -19.11 -15.89 42.21
N TYR A 48 -17.97 -15.20 42.02
CA TYR A 48 -17.88 -13.95 41.28
C TYR A 48 -17.21 -14.18 39.93
N TYR A 49 -17.81 -13.64 38.87
CA TYR A 49 -17.22 -13.64 37.53
C TYR A 49 -17.98 -12.70 36.59
N GLN A 50 -17.25 -12.03 35.70
CA GLN A 50 -17.86 -11.08 34.77
C GLN A 50 -18.55 -11.76 33.58
N SER A 51 -17.89 -12.73 32.97
CA SER A 51 -18.34 -13.37 31.72
C SER A 51 -19.30 -14.52 31.97
N ASN A 52 -20.23 -14.78 31.03
CA ASN A 52 -21.10 -15.94 31.12
C ASN A 52 -20.33 -17.22 30.73
N PRO A 53 -20.13 -18.18 31.64
CA PRO A 53 -19.37 -19.40 31.34
C PRO A 53 -20.03 -20.29 30.28
N ASN A 54 -21.33 -20.11 30.03
CA ASN A 54 -22.11 -20.89 29.09
C ASN A 54 -22.21 -20.26 27.69
N GLN A 55 -21.55 -19.12 27.44
CA GLN A 55 -21.56 -18.43 26.14
C GLN A 55 -20.12 -18.29 25.61
N PHE A 56 -19.88 -18.79 24.40
CA PHE A 56 -18.54 -18.82 23.78
C PHE A 56 -17.90 -17.43 23.62
N PHE A 57 -18.70 -16.40 23.37
CA PHE A 57 -18.24 -15.00 23.25
C PHE A 57 -18.53 -14.15 24.51
N GLY A 58 -18.96 -14.78 25.60
CA GLY A 58 -19.46 -14.09 26.79
C GLY A 58 -20.69 -13.22 26.51
N SER A 59 -20.91 -12.22 27.35
CA SER A 59 -21.97 -11.22 27.20
C SER A 59 -21.32 -9.83 27.08
N PRO A 60 -21.06 -9.31 25.87
CA PRO A 60 -20.33 -8.06 25.69
C PRO A 60 -21.08 -6.90 26.35
N GLN A 61 -20.37 -6.10 27.14
CA GLN A 61 -20.93 -4.93 27.82
C GLN A 61 -20.16 -3.69 27.42
N LEU A 62 -20.87 -2.59 27.17
CA LEU A 62 -20.24 -1.29 27.03
C LEU A 62 -19.87 -0.77 28.43
N ASN A 63 -18.62 -0.95 28.81
CA ASN A 63 -18.15 -0.63 30.16
C ASN A 63 -16.73 -0.04 30.20
N ALA A 64 -16.15 0.28 29.05
CA ALA A 64 -14.83 0.88 28.95
C ALA A 64 -14.85 2.03 27.95
N PHE A 65 -14.39 3.20 28.39
CA PHE A 65 -14.23 4.39 27.56
C PHE A 65 -12.80 4.90 27.72
N THR A 66 -12.12 5.18 26.61
CA THR A 66 -10.76 5.74 26.66
C THR A 66 -10.61 6.89 25.70
N ILE A 67 -9.74 7.83 26.09
CA ILE A 67 -9.30 8.95 25.26
C ILE A 67 -7.78 8.90 25.23
N GLY A 68 -7.21 8.99 24.03
CA GLY A 68 -5.78 8.87 23.82
C GLY A 68 -5.24 9.93 22.88
N ILE A 69 -3.95 10.21 23.05
CA ILE A 69 -3.15 10.97 22.11
C ILE A 69 -1.98 10.09 21.70
N ARG A 70 -1.78 9.91 20.39
CA ARG A 70 -0.63 9.22 19.83
C ARG A 70 0.25 10.18 19.06
N HIS A 71 1.56 9.99 19.16
CA HIS A 71 2.58 10.71 18.41
C HIS A 71 3.53 9.74 17.72
N MET A 72 3.68 9.86 16.40
CA MET A 72 4.61 9.07 15.60
C MET A 72 5.95 9.81 15.46
N PHE A 73 7.04 9.23 15.95
CA PHE A 73 8.40 9.77 15.82
C PHE A 73 9.05 9.40 14.48
N SER A 74 8.57 8.32 13.87
CA SER A 74 8.94 7.84 12.53
C SER A 74 7.69 7.21 11.88
N PRO A 75 7.76 6.77 10.61
CA PRO A 75 6.66 6.02 9.99
C PRO A 75 6.33 4.71 10.72
N ILE A 76 7.32 4.12 11.40
CA ILE A 76 7.19 2.80 12.06
C ILE A 76 6.91 2.97 13.55
N PHE A 77 7.62 3.86 14.25
CA PHE A 77 7.59 3.97 15.71
C PHE A 77 6.88 5.23 16.19
N GLY A 78 6.07 5.07 17.23
CA GLY A 78 5.40 6.14 17.94
C GLY A 78 5.17 5.83 19.42
N MET A 79 4.47 6.73 20.09
CA MET A 79 4.08 6.61 21.48
C MET A 79 2.62 7.08 21.64
N LYS A 80 1.85 6.39 22.48
CA LYS A 80 0.45 6.67 22.80
C LYS A 80 0.33 6.87 24.31
N THR A 81 -0.35 7.93 24.70
CA THR A 81 -0.79 8.15 26.08
C THR A 81 -2.31 8.12 26.11
N ASN A 82 -2.90 7.38 27.02
CA ASN A 82 -4.36 7.26 27.13
C ASN A 82 -4.84 7.37 28.57
N ILE A 83 -6.05 7.90 28.72
CA ILE A 83 -6.80 7.92 29.97
C ILE A 83 -8.07 7.10 29.76
N GLY A 84 -8.34 6.17 30.66
CA GLY A 84 -9.50 5.28 30.62
C GLY A 84 -10.40 5.46 31.83
N TYR A 85 -11.70 5.26 31.62
CA TYR A 85 -12.68 5.00 32.67
C TYR A 85 -13.41 3.71 32.35
N GLU A 86 -13.39 2.78 33.29
CA GLU A 86 -14.03 1.48 33.18
C GLU A 86 -14.94 1.17 34.37
N THR A 87 -16.00 0.41 34.12
CA THR A 87 -16.91 -0.10 35.15
C THR A 87 -17.05 -1.60 35.00
N ILE A 88 -16.21 -2.34 35.70
CA ILE A 88 -16.18 -3.80 35.66
C ILE A 88 -17.29 -4.33 36.57
N ARG A 89 -18.20 -5.14 36.03
CA ARG A 89 -19.38 -5.66 36.73
C ARG A 89 -19.83 -6.99 36.14
N ASN A 90 -20.61 -7.75 36.88
CA ASN A 90 -21.17 -9.01 36.38
C ASN A 90 -22.12 -8.81 35.19
N SER A 91 -22.27 -9.85 34.38
CA SER A 91 -23.29 -9.89 33.31
C SER A 91 -24.65 -10.29 33.87
N SER A 92 -25.72 -9.71 33.33
CA SER A 92 -27.08 -10.04 33.75
C SER A 92 -27.35 -11.55 33.60
N ASN A 93 -27.89 -12.15 34.65
CA ASN A 93 -28.30 -13.56 34.68
C ASN A 93 -27.19 -14.57 34.33
N ASN A 94 -25.91 -14.23 34.58
CA ASN A 94 -24.79 -15.15 34.33
C ASN A 94 -24.51 -16.14 35.49
N GLY A 95 -25.22 -16.01 36.61
CA GLY A 95 -25.03 -16.81 37.83
C GLY A 95 -23.97 -16.27 38.80
N SER A 96 -23.26 -15.20 38.44
CA SER A 96 -22.38 -14.48 39.36
C SER A 96 -23.20 -13.68 40.37
N LYS A 97 -22.66 -13.53 41.57
CA LYS A 97 -23.11 -12.49 42.50
C LYS A 97 -22.92 -11.09 41.92
N PRO A 98 -23.76 -10.10 42.31
CA PRO A 98 -23.61 -8.73 41.85
C PRO A 98 -22.31 -8.12 42.38
N PHE A 99 -21.56 -7.45 41.52
CA PHE A 99 -20.38 -6.70 41.91
C PHE A 99 -20.15 -5.53 40.96
N GLN A 100 -19.42 -4.52 41.43
CA GLN A 100 -19.00 -3.40 40.60
C GLN A 100 -17.67 -2.84 41.08
N LEU A 101 -16.74 -2.71 40.15
CA LEU A 101 -15.43 -2.08 40.34
C LEU A 101 -15.28 -0.95 39.32
N ASN A 102 -15.10 0.27 39.81
CA ASN A 102 -14.81 1.42 38.95
C ASN A 102 -13.29 1.54 38.82
N VAL A 103 -12.81 1.74 37.59
CA VAL A 103 -11.39 1.86 37.29
C VAL A 103 -11.16 3.17 36.53
N ILE A 104 -10.17 3.93 36.98
CA ILE A 104 -9.59 5.05 36.21
C ILE A 104 -8.17 4.67 35.88
N SER A 105 -7.78 4.72 34.62
CA SER A 105 -6.46 4.31 34.17
C SER A 105 -5.72 5.40 33.40
N LEU A 106 -4.40 5.40 33.52
CA LEU A 106 -3.46 6.17 32.69
C LEU A 106 -2.45 5.20 32.08
N GLY A 107 -2.44 5.12 30.76
CA GLY A 107 -1.52 4.28 29.99
C GLY A 107 -0.48 5.10 29.24
N VAL A 108 0.76 4.62 29.19
CA VAL A 108 1.82 5.11 28.31
C VAL A 108 2.41 3.93 27.55
N GLU A 109 2.28 3.96 26.22
CA GLU A 109 2.50 2.83 25.34
C GLU A 109 3.41 3.21 24.17
N GLY A 110 4.39 2.37 23.86
CA GLY A 110 5.04 2.40 22.56
C GLY A 110 4.12 1.83 21.50
N VAL A 111 4.14 2.40 20.30
CA VAL A 111 3.35 1.95 19.15
C VAL A 111 4.29 1.63 18.00
N VAL A 112 4.06 0.47 17.37
CA VAL A 112 4.76 -0.01 16.19
C VAL A 112 3.76 -0.21 15.07
N ASN A 113 3.94 0.49 13.95
CA ASN A 113 3.16 0.30 12.74
C ASN A 113 3.63 -0.97 12.03
N ALA A 114 2.93 -2.08 12.29
CA ALA A 114 3.26 -3.40 11.76
C ALA A 114 3.08 -3.45 10.24
N SER A 115 2.11 -2.72 9.68
CA SER A 115 1.94 -2.62 8.23
C SER A 115 3.20 -2.14 7.52
N ARG A 116 3.93 -1.20 8.13
CA ARG A 116 5.19 -0.67 7.60
C ARG A 116 6.42 -1.46 8.01
N LEU A 117 6.43 -2.01 9.23
CA LEU A 117 7.54 -2.83 9.69
C LEU A 117 7.73 -4.07 8.80
N PHE A 118 6.62 -4.66 8.33
CA PHE A 118 6.63 -5.83 7.46
C PHE A 118 6.43 -5.50 5.98
N GLU A 119 6.40 -4.21 5.62
CA GLU A 119 6.26 -3.74 4.24
C GLU A 119 5.01 -4.27 3.51
N VAL A 120 3.93 -4.55 4.24
CA VAL A 120 2.65 -5.05 3.70
C VAL A 120 1.65 -3.94 3.40
N GLN A 121 2.07 -2.67 3.42
CA GLN A 121 1.16 -1.54 3.19
C GLN A 121 0.46 -1.56 1.83
N ASP A 122 1.13 -2.07 0.78
CA ASP A 122 0.58 -2.10 -0.57
C ASP A 122 -0.52 -3.17 -0.70
N PHE A 123 -0.36 -4.29 0.01
CA PHE A 123 -1.38 -5.34 0.12
C PHE A 123 -2.58 -4.88 0.96
N LEU A 124 -2.35 -4.21 2.08
CA LEU A 124 -3.41 -3.79 3.01
C LEU A 124 -4.17 -2.53 2.52
N GLY A 125 -3.56 -1.70 1.69
CA GLY A 125 -4.17 -0.53 1.07
C GLY A 125 -4.70 0.50 2.08
N ARG A 126 -6.00 0.47 2.36
CA ARG A 126 -6.65 1.36 3.34
C ARG A 126 -6.67 0.80 4.76
N PHE A 127 -6.36 -0.48 4.92
CA PHE A 127 -6.21 -1.11 6.22
C PHE A 127 -4.82 -0.82 6.79
N GLY A 128 -4.75 -0.66 8.09
CA GLY A 128 -3.50 -0.53 8.85
C GLY A 128 -3.53 -1.46 10.05
N LEU A 129 -2.36 -1.89 10.49
CA LEU A 129 -2.18 -2.72 11.67
C LEU A 129 -1.06 -2.13 12.51
N ASN A 130 -1.36 -1.86 13.77
CA ASN A 130 -0.39 -1.43 14.75
C ASN A 130 -0.30 -2.47 15.88
N PHE A 131 0.89 -2.61 16.45
CA PHE A 131 1.10 -3.24 17.75
C PHE A 131 1.40 -2.14 18.77
N HIS A 132 0.97 -2.34 20.00
CA HIS A 132 1.30 -1.45 21.10
C HIS A 132 1.64 -2.23 22.35
N GLY A 133 2.46 -1.61 23.19
CA GLY A 133 2.75 -2.15 24.51
C GLY A 133 3.43 -1.12 25.40
N GLY A 134 3.25 -1.24 26.70
CA GLY A 134 3.82 -0.29 27.65
C GLY A 134 3.34 -0.50 29.07
N VAL A 135 3.26 0.59 29.81
CA VAL A 135 2.90 0.60 31.23
C VAL A 135 1.51 1.21 31.40
N ILE A 136 0.79 0.72 32.41
CA ILE A 136 -0.49 1.23 32.83
C ILE A 136 -0.49 1.41 34.33
N VAL A 137 -1.05 2.51 34.81
CA VAL A 137 -1.37 2.70 36.23
C VAL A 137 -2.86 2.92 36.34
N SER A 138 -3.48 2.38 37.39
CA SER A 138 -4.91 2.50 37.59
C SER A 138 -5.28 2.73 39.04
N SER A 139 -6.40 3.40 39.24
CA SER A 139 -7.09 3.55 40.51
C SER A 139 -8.36 2.72 40.44
N ASN A 140 -8.47 1.72 41.30
CA ASN A 140 -9.56 0.76 41.33
C ASN A 140 -10.39 1.01 42.60
N THR A 141 -11.62 1.47 42.45
CA THR A 141 -12.53 1.75 43.56
C THR A 141 -13.66 0.72 43.57
N SER A 142 -13.75 -0.06 44.65
CA SER A 142 -14.86 -1.01 44.81
C SER A 142 -16.16 -0.28 45.08
N GLN A 143 -17.22 -0.67 44.40
CA GLN A 143 -18.60 -0.25 44.64
C GLN A 143 -19.49 -1.44 45.05
N THR A 144 -18.89 -2.63 45.17
CA THR A 144 -19.58 -3.86 45.60
C THR A 144 -19.97 -3.73 47.07
N ASP A 145 -21.21 -4.10 47.39
CA ASP A 145 -21.70 -4.13 48.76
C ASP A 145 -20.99 -5.21 49.58
N ASP A 146 -20.68 -4.90 50.83
CA ASP A 146 -20.16 -5.90 51.75
C ASP A 146 -21.29 -6.88 52.13
N GLU A 147 -21.08 -8.19 51.97
CA GLU A 147 -22.14 -9.20 52.12
C GLU A 147 -22.07 -9.96 53.46
N PHE A 148 -20.88 -10.36 53.90
CA PHE A 148 -20.71 -11.25 55.05
C PHE A 148 -20.11 -10.56 56.27
N THR A 149 -19.11 -9.71 56.06
CA THR A 149 -18.42 -8.96 57.12
C THR A 149 -18.07 -7.57 56.62
N ILE A 150 -18.00 -6.60 57.54
CA ILE A 150 -17.56 -5.23 57.21
C ILE A 150 -16.18 -5.30 56.54
N GLY A 151 -16.07 -4.75 55.32
CA GLY A 151 -14.85 -4.69 54.53
C GLY A 151 -14.49 -5.96 53.74
N ASP A 152 -15.42 -6.89 53.51
CA ASP A 152 -15.13 -8.08 52.70
C ASP A 152 -14.97 -7.78 51.21
N HIS A 153 -15.71 -6.80 50.67
CA HIS A 153 -15.60 -6.31 49.30
C HIS A 153 -15.15 -4.85 49.22
N ASN A 154 -14.69 -4.31 50.36
CA ASN A 154 -14.01 -3.02 50.45
C ASN A 154 -14.83 -1.86 49.86
N LYS A 155 -16.15 -1.85 50.06
CA LYS A 155 -17.03 -0.84 49.46
C LYS A 155 -16.51 0.59 49.69
N GLY A 156 -16.31 1.33 48.60
CA GLY A 156 -15.85 2.71 48.61
C GLY A 156 -14.33 2.88 48.80
N ILE A 157 -13.58 1.82 49.07
CA ILE A 157 -12.12 1.86 49.20
C ILE A 157 -11.49 1.84 47.81
N THR A 158 -10.38 2.55 47.67
CA THR A 158 -9.61 2.67 46.43
C THR A 158 -8.22 2.06 46.59
N GLU A 159 -7.83 1.22 45.62
CA GLU A 159 -6.47 0.70 45.47
C GLU A 159 -5.79 1.33 44.25
N TYR A 160 -4.47 1.51 44.31
CA TYR A 160 -3.65 1.91 43.17
C TYR A 160 -2.83 0.74 42.65
N ASN A 161 -2.93 0.52 41.35
CA ASN A 161 -2.31 -0.60 40.67
C ASN A 161 -1.37 -0.10 39.56
N GLY A 162 -0.35 -0.90 39.28
CA GLY A 162 0.59 -0.66 38.20
C GLY A 162 0.78 -1.95 37.41
N GLY A 163 0.94 -1.84 36.10
CA GLY A 163 0.94 -3.00 35.24
C GLY A 163 1.57 -2.75 33.88
N LEU A 164 1.52 -3.78 33.05
CA LEU A 164 1.87 -3.74 31.65
C LEU A 164 0.64 -3.94 30.78
N THR A 165 0.72 -3.39 29.58
CA THR A 165 -0.28 -3.55 28.54
C THR A 165 0.41 -3.99 27.26
N ILE A 166 -0.23 -4.88 26.52
CA ILE A 166 0.17 -5.28 25.17
C ILE A 166 -1.08 -5.42 24.31
N GLY A 167 -1.01 -5.06 23.04
CA GLY A 167 -2.18 -5.17 22.19
C GLY A 167 -1.92 -4.94 20.71
N VAL A 168 -3.00 -5.09 19.96
CA VAL A 168 -3.05 -4.93 18.51
C VAL A 168 -4.19 -3.99 18.15
N THR A 169 -3.93 -3.12 17.18
CA THR A 169 -4.89 -2.12 16.72
C THR A 169 -5.04 -2.20 15.19
N PRO A 170 -5.91 -3.09 14.67
CA PRO A 170 -6.33 -3.02 13.28
C PRO A 170 -7.16 -1.76 13.04
N SER A 171 -6.92 -1.10 11.91
CA SER A 171 -7.56 0.16 11.55
C SER A 171 -7.98 0.18 10.09
N TYR A 172 -9.01 0.95 9.78
CA TYR A 172 -9.46 1.25 8.42
C TYR A 172 -9.56 2.76 8.24
N ARG A 173 -8.79 3.27 7.27
CA ARG A 173 -8.81 4.68 6.90
C ARG A 173 -9.94 4.93 5.91
N PHE A 174 -10.96 5.66 6.34
CA PHE A 174 -12.07 6.08 5.49
C PHE A 174 -11.93 7.51 4.96
N ALA A 175 -11.16 8.37 5.62
CA ALA A 175 -10.83 9.71 5.13
C ALA A 175 -9.37 10.07 5.41
N ARG A 176 -8.90 11.19 4.87
CA ARG A 176 -7.48 11.57 4.95
C ARG A 176 -6.96 11.72 6.38
N ARG A 177 -7.81 12.25 7.27
CA ARG A 177 -7.50 12.47 8.69
C ARG A 177 -8.27 11.54 9.62
N TRP A 178 -9.18 10.73 9.10
CA TRP A 178 -10.07 9.92 9.93
C TRP A 178 -9.88 8.44 9.64
N SER A 179 -9.76 7.67 10.72
CA SER A 179 -9.82 6.22 10.68
C SER A 179 -10.73 5.70 11.77
N VAL A 180 -11.35 4.56 11.49
CA VAL A 180 -11.98 3.72 12.49
C VAL A 180 -10.99 2.62 12.84
N PHE A 181 -10.93 2.21 14.10
CA PHE A 181 -10.03 1.14 14.52
C PHE A 181 -10.71 0.26 15.57
N ALA A 182 -10.26 -0.99 15.65
CA ALA A 182 -10.51 -1.82 16.81
C ALA A 182 -9.23 -1.91 17.62
N ASP A 183 -9.34 -1.94 18.94
CA ASP A 183 -8.22 -2.02 19.87
C ASP A 183 -8.42 -3.23 20.79
N LEU A 184 -7.52 -4.20 20.67
CA LEU A 184 -7.51 -5.42 21.47
C LEU A 184 -6.27 -5.40 22.36
N THR A 185 -6.49 -5.26 23.66
CA THR A 185 -5.44 -4.99 24.64
C THR A 185 -5.53 -5.96 25.80
N ALA A 186 -4.44 -6.68 26.08
CA ALA A 186 -4.27 -7.48 27.29
C ALA A 186 -3.55 -6.64 28.36
N ILE A 187 -4.06 -6.67 29.59
CA ILE A 187 -3.60 -5.89 30.72
C ILE A 187 -3.13 -6.85 31.82
N PHE A 188 -1.93 -6.63 32.31
CA PHE A 188 -1.29 -7.39 33.38
C PHE A 188 -0.93 -6.46 34.52
N ASN A 189 -1.72 -6.45 35.59
CA ASN A 189 -1.45 -5.67 36.79
C ASN A 189 -0.54 -6.45 37.74
N PHE A 190 0.46 -5.77 38.27
CA PHE A 190 1.34 -6.27 39.32
C PHE A 190 0.95 -5.64 40.66
N ARG A 191 1.06 -6.42 41.73
CA ARG A 191 0.70 -5.99 43.10
C ARG A 191 -0.75 -5.51 43.23
N GLN A 192 -1.65 -6.09 42.44
CA GLN A 192 -3.08 -5.88 42.59
C GLN A 192 -3.58 -6.78 43.71
N HIS A 193 -4.04 -6.19 44.83
CA HIS A 193 -4.60 -6.93 45.95
C HIS A 193 -6.13 -7.02 45.85
N PHE A 194 -6.80 -6.06 45.20
CA PHE A 194 -8.23 -6.18 44.92
C PHE A 194 -8.48 -7.19 43.81
N ALA A 195 -9.34 -8.16 44.08
CA ALA A 195 -9.97 -8.95 43.04
C ALA A 195 -10.89 -8.08 42.18
N TRP A 196 -11.24 -8.56 40.98
CA TRP A 196 -12.08 -7.80 40.05
C TRP A 196 -13.52 -7.60 40.56
N ASP A 197 -13.93 -8.33 41.60
CA ASP A 197 -15.17 -8.13 42.36
C ASP A 197 -15.07 -7.15 43.54
N GLY A 198 -13.86 -6.70 43.90
CA GLY A 198 -13.61 -5.76 45.00
C GLY A 198 -13.16 -6.39 46.32
N SER A 199 -13.28 -7.71 46.47
CA SER A 199 -12.69 -8.43 47.62
C SER A 199 -11.16 -8.44 47.57
N TYR A 200 -10.53 -8.79 48.68
CA TYR A 200 -9.09 -9.07 48.66
C TYR A 200 -8.82 -10.42 47.99
N ALA A 201 -7.93 -10.40 47.00
CA ALA A 201 -7.53 -11.60 46.29
C ALA A 201 -6.87 -12.61 47.23
N ILE A 202 -7.24 -13.88 47.10
CA ILE A 202 -6.71 -14.98 47.91
C ILE A 202 -5.46 -15.54 47.20
N ASN A 203 -4.32 -15.59 47.89
CA ASN A 203 -3.10 -16.22 47.37
C ASN A 203 -3.25 -17.76 47.32
N GLN A 204 -2.41 -18.45 46.53
CA GLN A 204 -2.43 -19.93 46.39
C GLN A 204 -2.31 -20.71 47.72
N ASN A 205 -1.81 -20.09 48.77
CA ASN A 205 -1.70 -20.69 50.12
C ASN A 205 -2.93 -20.43 51.02
N GLY A 206 -4.03 -19.89 50.48
CA GLY A 206 -5.25 -19.60 51.24
C GLY A 206 -5.20 -18.31 52.08
N SER A 207 -4.11 -17.55 52.01
CA SER A 207 -3.96 -16.27 52.72
C SER A 207 -4.48 -15.09 51.88
N THR A 208 -5.34 -14.26 52.45
CA THR A 208 -5.86 -13.02 51.81
C THR A 208 -4.75 -12.00 51.59
N ALA A 209 -4.61 -11.49 50.36
CA ALA A 209 -3.72 -10.39 50.04
C ALA A 209 -4.20 -9.14 50.81
N GLY A 210 -3.39 -8.58 51.72
CA GLY A 210 -3.78 -7.47 52.58
C GLY A 210 -4.01 -7.82 54.07
N GLY A 211 -4.05 -9.11 54.43
CA GLY A 211 -3.91 -9.55 55.83
C GLY A 211 -2.45 -9.58 56.27
N SER A 212 -2.17 -9.50 57.58
CA SER A 212 -0.82 -9.44 58.21
C SER A 212 0.12 -10.64 57.91
N GLY A 213 -0.21 -11.51 56.95
CA GLY A 213 0.62 -12.61 56.47
C GLY A 213 0.34 -13.04 55.01
N GLY A 214 -0.38 -12.25 54.20
CA GLY A 214 -0.71 -12.59 52.81
C GLY A 214 0.31 -12.05 51.80
N GLY A 215 0.82 -12.93 50.92
CA GLY A 215 1.90 -12.65 49.97
C GLY A 215 1.68 -11.43 49.05
N ASN A 216 2.70 -10.57 48.98
CA ASN A 216 2.71 -9.24 48.37
C ASN A 216 2.88 -9.20 46.83
N ASN A 217 2.59 -10.29 46.11
CA ASN A 217 2.97 -10.44 44.69
C ASN A 217 1.82 -10.98 43.81
N LEU A 218 0.61 -10.47 43.98
CA LEU A 218 -0.55 -10.96 43.23
C LEU A 218 -0.69 -10.25 41.87
N GLN A 219 -1.12 -11.00 40.84
CA GLN A 219 -1.20 -10.53 39.46
C GLN A 219 -2.65 -10.51 38.98
N GLY A 220 -3.13 -9.31 38.60
CA GLY A 220 -4.44 -9.13 37.97
C GLY A 220 -4.30 -9.21 36.45
N GLN A 221 -5.25 -9.86 35.78
CA GLN A 221 -5.28 -9.97 34.32
C GLN A 221 -6.64 -9.51 33.80
N ALA A 222 -6.64 -8.71 32.74
CA ALA A 222 -7.84 -8.29 32.04
C ALA A 222 -7.60 -8.21 30.53
N ILE A 223 -8.68 -8.29 29.76
CA ILE A 223 -8.68 -8.00 28.32
C ILE A 223 -9.64 -6.84 28.07
N ARG A 224 -9.20 -5.87 27.29
CA ARG A 224 -9.99 -4.76 26.78
C ARG A 224 -10.14 -4.91 25.27
N ALA A 225 -11.38 -4.97 24.81
CA ALA A 225 -11.73 -4.95 23.40
C ALA A 225 -12.59 -3.71 23.12
N SER A 226 -12.13 -2.82 22.25
CA SER A 226 -12.84 -1.57 21.97
C SER A 226 -12.85 -1.22 20.49
N ILE A 227 -13.80 -0.37 20.09
CA ILE A 227 -13.85 0.25 18.76
C ILE A 227 -13.70 1.75 18.97
N GLY A 228 -12.93 2.40 18.09
CA GLY A 228 -12.61 3.80 18.22
C GLY A 228 -12.53 4.56 16.91
N LEU A 229 -12.51 5.87 17.06
CA LEU A 229 -12.25 6.84 16.00
C LEU A 229 -10.93 7.53 16.28
N SER A 230 -10.10 7.67 15.25
CA SER A 230 -8.82 8.36 15.32
C SER A 230 -8.78 9.51 14.32
N TYR A 231 -8.41 10.69 14.82
CA TYR A 231 -8.25 11.92 14.05
C TYR A 231 -6.78 12.37 14.00
N GLY A 232 -6.17 12.38 12.82
CA GLY A 232 -4.80 12.84 12.60
C GLY A 232 -4.69 14.38 12.49
N PHE A 233 -3.76 14.98 13.22
CA PHE A 233 -3.48 16.42 13.24
C PHE A 233 -1.97 16.75 13.35
N GLY A 234 -1.64 18.04 13.25
CA GLY A 234 -0.28 18.53 13.49
C GLY A 234 0.61 18.71 12.25
N ALA A 235 0.10 18.57 11.03
CA ALA A 235 0.83 18.98 9.84
C ALA A 235 1.12 20.50 9.86
N LYS A 236 2.39 20.87 9.65
CA LYS A 236 2.78 22.29 9.52
C LYS A 236 2.18 22.86 8.22
N LYS A 237 1.51 24.01 8.32
CA LYS A 237 0.97 24.77 7.17
C LYS A 237 2.02 25.04 6.07
N ASN A 238 3.30 25.09 6.44
CA ASN A 238 4.42 25.42 5.55
C ASN A 238 5.23 24.20 5.09
N ALA A 239 4.76 22.98 5.30
CA ALA A 239 5.32 21.80 4.63
C ALA A 239 4.83 21.71 3.17
N ALA A 240 4.96 22.85 2.47
CA ALA A 240 5.37 22.99 1.08
C ALA A 240 6.31 21.90 0.57
N ILE A 241 5.89 20.64 0.40
CA ILE A 241 6.49 19.90 -0.71
C ILE A 241 5.94 20.62 -1.95
N ARG A 242 6.81 21.46 -2.51
CA ARG A 242 6.68 21.87 -3.90
C ARG A 242 6.74 20.56 -4.68
N VAL A 243 5.59 19.95 -4.91
CA VAL A 243 5.42 19.08 -6.06
C VAL A 243 5.48 20.06 -7.21
N LEU A 244 6.68 20.30 -7.72
CA LEU A 244 6.81 21.05 -8.95
C LEU A 244 6.30 20.10 -10.02
N LYS A 245 5.05 20.30 -10.46
CA LYS A 245 4.75 19.98 -11.84
C LYS A 245 4.16 21.20 -12.53
N ARG A 246 4.85 21.50 -13.62
CA ARG A 246 4.43 22.31 -14.74
C ARG A 246 2.97 22.00 -15.11
N ASP A 247 2.18 23.06 -15.04
CA ASP A 247 0.89 23.32 -15.69
C ASP A 247 -0.38 22.57 -15.24
N GLU A 248 -0.33 21.67 -14.26
CA GLU A 248 -1.53 21.28 -13.50
C GLU A 248 -1.18 21.20 -12.00
N ASP A 249 -1.73 22.15 -11.24
CA ASP A 249 -1.55 22.32 -9.80
C ASP A 249 -1.74 20.99 -9.04
N PRO A 250 -0.66 20.38 -8.47
CA PRO A 250 -0.80 19.23 -7.61
C PRO A 250 -1.37 19.75 -6.30
N LYS A 251 -2.70 19.81 -6.23
CA LYS A 251 -3.47 20.15 -5.03
C LYS A 251 -2.79 19.54 -3.81
N ASP A 252 -2.59 20.37 -2.78
CA ASP A 252 -2.02 20.18 -1.43
C ASP A 252 -2.48 18.91 -0.63
N ASP A 253 -2.60 17.76 -1.28
CA ASP A 253 -3.40 16.63 -0.83
C ASP A 253 -2.62 15.68 0.09
N TYR A 254 -1.31 15.56 -0.12
CA TYR A 254 -0.45 14.76 0.75
C TYR A 254 -0.25 15.40 2.14
N LYS A 255 -0.36 16.74 2.27
CA LYS A 255 -0.24 17.47 3.56
C LYS A 255 -1.33 17.10 4.59
N LYS A 256 -2.36 16.35 4.14
CA LYS A 256 -3.56 16.04 4.94
C LYS A 256 -3.61 14.58 5.41
N ILE A 257 -2.64 13.75 5.06
CA ILE A 257 -2.58 12.32 5.42
C ILE A 257 -1.77 12.15 6.72
N HIS A 258 -2.10 11.15 7.55
CA HIS A 258 -1.35 10.82 8.77
C HIS A 258 -0.14 9.92 8.51
N GLY A 259 0.84 9.96 9.42
CA GLY A 259 2.12 9.22 9.36
C GLY A 259 1.95 7.73 9.12
N ASP A 260 0.87 7.16 9.68
CA ASP A 260 0.58 5.74 9.51
C ASP A 260 0.29 5.34 8.07
N TRP A 261 -0.20 6.26 7.23
CA TRP A 261 -0.72 5.96 5.90
C TRP A 261 -0.07 6.75 4.75
N ALA A 262 0.91 7.60 5.04
CA ALA A 262 1.65 8.30 4.00
C ALA A 262 2.62 7.34 3.31
N VAL A 263 2.41 7.05 2.03
CA VAL A 263 3.40 6.28 1.25
C VAL A 263 4.65 7.15 1.16
N ILE A 264 5.71 6.72 1.83
CA ILE A 264 7.03 7.35 1.74
C ILE A 264 7.80 6.41 0.82
N GLN A 265 7.86 6.77 -0.45
CA GLN A 265 8.68 6.05 -1.41
C GLN A 265 10.15 6.25 -1.01
N ASN A 266 10.90 5.15 -0.96
CA ASN A 266 12.35 5.18 -0.74
C ASN A 266 13.01 5.77 -2.00
N GLU A 267 14.07 6.58 -1.88
CA GLU A 267 14.73 7.23 -3.03
C GLU A 267 15.09 6.21 -4.12
N ASN A 268 15.56 5.02 -3.72
CA ASN A 268 15.92 3.93 -4.64
C ASN A 268 14.72 3.37 -5.43
N ALA A 269 13.52 3.35 -4.86
CA ALA A 269 12.33 2.82 -5.54
C ALA A 269 11.83 3.79 -6.62
N MET A 270 11.98 5.10 -6.37
CA MET A 270 11.63 6.14 -7.34
C MET A 270 12.64 6.20 -8.50
N ASP A 271 13.93 6.01 -8.20
CA ASP A 271 14.96 5.90 -9.23
C ASP A 271 14.68 4.73 -10.17
N ILE A 272 14.29 3.56 -9.65
CA ILE A 272 13.95 2.37 -10.45
C ILE A 272 12.70 2.61 -11.31
N GLU A 273 11.63 3.19 -10.76
CA GLU A 273 10.42 3.50 -11.52
C GLU A 273 10.72 4.49 -12.65
N SER A 274 11.50 5.54 -12.35
CA SER A 274 11.91 6.51 -13.36
C SER A 274 12.83 5.92 -14.44
N MET A 275 13.72 5.00 -14.06
CA MET A 275 14.55 4.26 -15.00
C MET A 275 13.69 3.37 -15.90
N THR A 276 12.66 2.73 -15.34
CA THR A 276 11.72 1.88 -16.08
C THR A 276 10.92 2.70 -17.10
N ASP A 277 10.41 3.87 -16.71
CA ASP A 277 9.72 4.78 -17.62
C ASP A 277 10.65 5.30 -18.74
N ARG A 278 11.92 5.60 -18.40
CA ARG A 278 12.94 5.99 -19.38
C ARG A 278 13.23 4.86 -20.37
N ILE A 279 13.37 3.64 -19.88
CA ILE A 279 13.57 2.46 -20.74
C ILE A 279 12.38 2.29 -21.67
N LYS A 280 11.16 2.40 -21.16
CA LYS A 280 9.93 2.29 -21.95
C LYS A 280 9.80 3.39 -23.02
N GLU A 281 10.16 4.63 -22.70
CA GLU A 281 10.18 5.73 -23.68
C GLU A 281 11.25 5.50 -24.75
N ILE A 282 12.44 5.01 -24.37
CA ILE A 282 13.50 4.64 -25.30
C ILE A 282 13.06 3.48 -26.18
N GLU A 283 12.45 2.43 -25.63
CA GLU A 283 11.91 1.29 -26.38
C GLU A 283 10.88 1.74 -27.42
N THR A 284 9.99 2.67 -27.04
CA THR A 284 8.99 3.21 -27.96
C THR A 284 9.64 4.04 -29.07
N GLN A 285 10.66 4.83 -28.74
CA GLN A 285 11.38 5.64 -29.73
C GLN A 285 12.31 4.79 -30.61
N MET A 286 12.83 3.67 -30.12
CA MET A 286 13.68 2.76 -30.90
C MET A 286 12.89 1.81 -31.82
N ASN A 287 11.58 1.96 -31.88
CA ASN A 287 10.77 1.19 -32.83
C ASN A 287 11.15 1.55 -34.27
N ASP A 288 11.27 0.52 -35.10
CA ASP A 288 11.64 0.58 -36.51
C ASP A 288 10.53 -0.19 -37.26
N THR A 289 9.57 0.56 -37.82
CA THR A 289 8.32 0.01 -38.35
C THR A 289 8.54 -0.71 -39.68
N ASP A 290 9.41 -0.20 -40.56
CA ASP A 290 9.69 -0.78 -41.88
C ASP A 290 10.96 -1.65 -41.91
N LYS A 291 11.72 -1.69 -40.79
CA LYS A 291 12.85 -2.59 -40.52
C LYS A 291 14.04 -2.33 -41.45
N ASP A 292 14.26 -1.09 -41.81
CA ASP A 292 15.38 -0.68 -42.66
C ASP A 292 16.68 -0.40 -41.86
N GLY A 293 16.60 -0.46 -40.52
CA GLY A 293 17.71 -0.23 -39.61
C GLY A 293 17.78 1.21 -39.06
N VAL A 294 16.85 2.08 -39.44
CA VAL A 294 16.71 3.44 -38.92
C VAL A 294 15.42 3.52 -38.09
N PRO A 295 15.50 3.80 -36.77
CA PRO A 295 14.30 3.94 -35.95
C PRO A 295 13.36 5.06 -36.47
N ASP A 296 12.04 4.84 -36.33
CA ASP A 296 10.96 5.69 -36.84
C ASP A 296 11.14 7.19 -36.52
N TYR A 297 11.72 7.50 -35.35
CA TYR A 297 11.94 8.89 -34.93
C TYR A 297 13.04 9.64 -35.69
N LEU A 298 13.95 8.91 -36.34
CA LEU A 298 15.02 9.43 -37.20
C LEU A 298 14.70 9.26 -38.69
N ASP A 299 13.76 8.37 -38.99
CA ASP A 299 13.36 8.03 -40.33
C ASP A 299 12.51 9.14 -40.98
N ARG A 300 12.81 9.40 -42.25
CA ARG A 300 12.07 10.32 -43.12
C ARG A 300 11.11 9.60 -44.04
N GLU A 301 11.35 8.35 -44.35
CA GLU A 301 10.56 7.50 -45.23
C GLU A 301 10.18 6.22 -44.47
N ASN A 302 9.28 6.36 -43.50
CA ASN A 302 8.80 5.34 -42.54
C ASN A 302 8.03 4.14 -43.16
N ASN A 303 8.27 3.88 -44.44
CA ASN A 303 7.69 2.88 -45.30
C ASN A 303 8.66 2.53 -46.46
N SER A 304 9.96 2.55 -46.17
CA SER A 304 11.01 2.20 -47.12
C SER A 304 10.85 0.76 -47.61
N ILE A 305 11.37 0.49 -48.80
CA ILE A 305 11.24 -0.83 -49.42
C ILE A 305 12.23 -1.77 -48.74
N ALA A 306 11.72 -2.84 -48.13
CA ALA A 306 12.53 -3.83 -47.45
C ALA A 306 13.65 -4.39 -48.35
N GLY A 307 14.88 -4.38 -47.83
CA GLY A 307 16.06 -4.88 -48.53
C GLY A 307 16.78 -3.87 -49.43
N VAL A 308 16.30 -2.61 -49.49
CA VAL A 308 17.00 -1.49 -50.13
C VAL A 308 17.84 -0.76 -49.10
N ALA A 309 19.08 -0.44 -49.42
CA ALA A 309 19.93 0.40 -48.60
C ALA A 309 19.36 1.82 -48.44
N VAL A 310 19.23 2.25 -47.19
CA VAL A 310 18.81 3.59 -46.80
C VAL A 310 19.99 4.39 -46.24
N ASP A 311 19.88 5.72 -46.29
CA ASP A 311 20.83 6.61 -45.65
C ASP A 311 20.61 6.71 -44.13
N THR A 312 21.46 7.45 -43.42
CA THR A 312 21.36 7.65 -41.96
C THR A 312 20.07 8.34 -41.47
N ARG A 313 19.17 8.71 -42.38
CA ARG A 313 17.89 9.35 -42.12
C ARG A 313 16.72 8.54 -42.71
N GLY A 314 16.94 7.26 -43.01
CA GLY A 314 15.94 6.33 -43.56
C GLY A 314 15.49 6.68 -44.98
N LYS A 315 16.25 7.50 -45.71
CA LYS A 315 15.93 7.79 -47.10
C LYS A 315 16.56 6.74 -48.02
N MET A 316 15.78 6.17 -48.93
CA MET A 316 16.32 5.26 -49.94
C MET A 316 17.42 5.93 -50.77
N VAL A 317 18.53 5.21 -51.01
CA VAL A 317 19.69 5.74 -51.72
C VAL A 317 19.42 5.82 -53.23
N ASP A 318 19.33 7.05 -53.75
CA ASP A 318 19.18 7.38 -55.16
C ASP A 318 20.20 8.48 -55.52
N LEU A 319 21.38 8.07 -56.00
CA LEU A 319 22.47 8.99 -56.38
C LEU A 319 22.18 9.70 -57.71
N ASN A 320 21.50 9.04 -58.63
CA ASN A 320 21.26 9.54 -59.99
C ASN A 320 20.02 10.46 -60.08
N LYS A 321 19.22 10.51 -59.00
CA LYS A 321 18.02 11.33 -58.79
C LYS A 321 16.90 11.07 -59.80
N ASN A 322 16.77 9.84 -60.27
CA ASN A 322 15.72 9.45 -61.22
C ASN A 322 14.43 9.00 -60.52
N GLY A 323 14.41 8.94 -59.18
CA GLY A 323 13.25 8.52 -58.38
C GLY A 323 13.14 7.01 -58.16
N VAL A 324 14.12 6.22 -58.62
CA VAL A 324 14.26 4.79 -58.36
C VAL A 324 15.51 4.58 -57.49
N PRO A 325 15.43 3.79 -56.41
CA PRO A 325 16.61 3.45 -55.61
C PRO A 325 17.68 2.68 -56.40
N ASP A 326 18.95 3.04 -56.22
CA ASP A 326 20.09 2.47 -56.96
C ASP A 326 20.23 0.95 -56.76
N GLU A 327 19.81 0.42 -55.59
CA GLU A 327 19.85 -1.03 -55.34
C GLU A 327 18.83 -1.81 -56.15
N LEU A 328 17.64 -1.24 -56.38
CA LEU A 328 16.64 -1.82 -57.28
C LEU A 328 17.12 -1.75 -58.73
N GLU A 329 17.75 -0.65 -59.13
CA GLU A 329 18.35 -0.52 -60.46
C GLU A 329 19.46 -1.54 -60.68
N ARG A 330 20.38 -1.71 -59.73
CA ARG A 330 21.45 -2.72 -59.82
C ARG A 330 20.90 -4.14 -59.94
N TYR A 331 19.83 -4.46 -59.22
CA TYR A 331 19.18 -5.76 -59.34
C TYR A 331 18.62 -5.97 -60.75
N ILE A 332 17.90 -4.97 -61.26
CA ILE A 332 17.35 -4.99 -62.63
C ILE A 332 18.48 -5.10 -63.66
N GLU A 333 19.56 -4.34 -63.53
CA GLU A 333 20.71 -4.38 -64.44
C GLU A 333 21.45 -5.71 -64.41
N LYS A 334 21.64 -6.30 -63.21
CA LYS A 334 22.29 -7.61 -63.05
C LYS A 334 21.48 -8.70 -63.74
N ASN A 335 20.17 -8.69 -63.56
CA ASN A 335 19.29 -9.67 -64.21
C ASN A 335 19.13 -9.40 -65.73
N ASN A 336 19.15 -8.13 -66.15
CA ASN A 336 19.12 -7.76 -67.57
C ASN A 336 20.41 -8.13 -68.31
N LYS A 337 21.56 -8.24 -67.64
CA LYS A 337 22.80 -8.77 -68.25
C LYS A 337 22.75 -10.29 -68.46
N GLU A 338 21.84 -11.01 -67.81
CA GLU A 338 21.57 -12.43 -68.06
C GLU A 338 20.43 -12.65 -69.07
N GLN A 339 19.68 -11.60 -69.45
CA GLN A 339 18.60 -11.66 -70.44
C GLN A 339 18.70 -10.53 -71.49
N ALA A 340 19.73 -10.58 -72.32
CA ALA A 340 19.74 -9.83 -73.58
C ALA A 340 18.97 -10.58 -74.69
N SER A 341 17.70 -10.90 -74.46
CA SER A 341 16.71 -11.08 -75.54
C SER A 341 15.30 -11.25 -74.96
N THR A 342 14.38 -10.40 -75.41
CA THR A 342 12.93 -10.38 -75.17
C THR A 342 12.44 -9.67 -73.91
N ALA A 343 11.88 -8.48 -74.10
CA ALA A 343 11.16 -7.65 -73.12
C ALA A 343 9.82 -8.25 -72.63
N ALA A 344 9.71 -9.58 -72.63
CA ALA A 344 8.57 -10.37 -72.17
C ALA A 344 8.94 -11.43 -71.11
N ALA A 345 10.23 -11.57 -70.76
CA ALA A 345 10.67 -12.31 -69.57
C ALA A 345 10.52 -11.48 -68.25
N SER A 346 10.08 -10.25 -68.43
CA SER A 346 9.69 -9.25 -67.44
C SER A 346 8.53 -9.69 -66.55
N VAL A 347 8.59 -9.28 -65.28
CA VAL A 347 7.57 -9.44 -64.22
C VAL A 347 7.48 -10.83 -63.56
N LYS A 348 7.47 -11.94 -64.31
CA LYS A 348 7.39 -13.30 -63.70
C LYS A 348 8.59 -13.60 -62.79
N GLU A 349 9.76 -13.17 -63.21
CA GLU A 349 11.01 -13.37 -62.49
C GLU A 349 11.11 -12.49 -61.23
N LEU A 350 10.49 -11.30 -61.25
CA LEU A 350 10.39 -10.42 -60.07
C LEU A 350 9.48 -11.01 -58.99
N ILE A 351 8.37 -11.66 -59.38
CA ILE A 351 7.46 -12.35 -58.46
C ILE A 351 8.16 -13.58 -57.85
N ASN A 352 8.78 -14.43 -58.68
CA ASN A 352 9.40 -15.67 -58.22
C ASN A 352 10.68 -15.46 -57.40
N SER A 353 11.38 -14.34 -57.59
CA SER A 353 12.59 -14.01 -56.85
C SER A 353 12.31 -13.28 -55.52
N GLY A 354 11.04 -13.11 -55.14
CA GLY A 354 10.65 -12.53 -53.85
C GLY A 354 10.72 -11.01 -53.76
N TYR A 355 10.88 -10.31 -54.88
CA TYR A 355 10.89 -8.83 -54.90
C TYR A 355 9.50 -8.23 -54.70
N ILE A 356 8.45 -9.04 -54.89
CA ILE A 356 7.07 -8.69 -54.53
C ILE A 356 6.64 -9.66 -53.43
N CYS A 357 6.54 -9.15 -52.22
CA CYS A 357 6.12 -9.91 -51.05
C CYS A 357 4.73 -9.47 -50.60
N VAL A 358 3.95 -10.43 -50.11
CA VAL A 358 2.66 -10.18 -49.44
C VAL A 358 2.81 -10.61 -48.00
N TYR A 359 2.65 -9.68 -47.08
CA TYR A 359 2.81 -9.90 -45.65
C TYR A 359 1.45 -10.17 -45.00
N PHE A 360 1.41 -11.25 -44.23
CA PHE A 360 0.29 -11.60 -43.37
C PHE A 360 0.72 -11.41 -41.91
N GLU A 361 -0.15 -10.82 -41.10
CA GLU A 361 0.01 -10.91 -39.66
C GLU A 361 -0.26 -12.35 -39.19
N SER A 362 0.42 -12.76 -38.12
CA SER A 362 0.25 -14.08 -37.54
C SER A 362 -1.21 -14.36 -37.20
N ALA A 363 -1.76 -15.46 -37.73
CA ALA A 363 -3.15 -15.91 -37.59
C ALA A 363 -4.23 -15.08 -38.31
N LYS A 364 -3.86 -14.22 -39.27
CA LYS A 364 -4.81 -13.55 -40.18
C LYS A 364 -4.74 -14.14 -41.58
N ASP A 365 -5.91 -14.31 -42.21
CA ASP A 365 -6.12 -14.84 -43.56
C ASP A 365 -6.25 -13.75 -44.63
N TYR A 366 -6.19 -12.48 -44.22
CA TYR A 366 -6.11 -11.32 -45.11
C TYR A 366 -4.73 -10.64 -44.99
N PRO A 367 -4.21 -10.10 -46.11
CA PRO A 367 -2.91 -9.44 -46.15
C PRO A 367 -2.95 -8.07 -45.45
N THR A 368 -1.78 -7.60 -45.03
CA THR A 368 -1.60 -6.28 -44.40
C THR A 368 -1.78 -5.13 -45.39
N ASP A 369 -2.12 -3.93 -44.89
CA ASP A 369 -2.34 -2.73 -45.72
C ASP A 369 -1.08 -2.32 -46.51
N ILE A 370 0.12 -2.65 -46.02
CA ILE A 370 1.39 -2.42 -46.73
C ILE A 370 1.52 -3.33 -47.97
N SER A 371 0.83 -4.47 -47.97
CA SER A 371 0.88 -5.43 -49.08
C SER A 371 -0.04 -5.08 -50.25
N THR A 372 -0.83 -4.00 -50.13
CA THR A 372 -1.85 -3.63 -51.12
C THR A 372 -1.24 -3.35 -52.49
N ASP A 373 -0.08 -2.68 -52.54
CA ASP A 373 0.62 -2.36 -53.80
C ASP A 373 1.20 -3.61 -54.46
N GLY A 374 1.80 -4.52 -53.65
CA GLY A 374 2.29 -5.80 -54.13
C GLY A 374 1.17 -6.68 -54.71
N ILE A 375 0.02 -6.72 -54.03
CA ILE A 375 -1.17 -7.44 -54.49
C ILE A 375 -1.72 -6.82 -55.77
N ALA A 376 -1.85 -5.49 -55.82
CA ALA A 376 -2.34 -4.79 -57.00
C ALA A 376 -1.45 -5.04 -58.22
N PHE A 377 -0.14 -5.09 -58.01
CA PHE A 377 0.84 -5.38 -59.05
C PHE A 377 0.71 -6.83 -59.57
N VAL A 378 0.65 -7.83 -58.68
CA VAL A 378 0.44 -9.24 -59.07
C VAL A 378 -0.90 -9.43 -59.76
N LEU A 379 -1.96 -8.80 -59.25
CA LEU A 379 -3.31 -8.87 -59.81
C LEU A 379 -3.37 -8.29 -61.23
N ASN A 380 -2.75 -7.13 -61.46
CA ASN A 380 -2.66 -6.54 -62.80
C ASN A 380 -1.83 -7.42 -63.75
N TYR A 381 -0.75 -8.04 -63.28
CA TYR A 381 0.04 -8.96 -64.09
C TYR A 381 -0.79 -10.18 -64.52
N LEU A 382 -1.48 -10.85 -63.59
CA LEU A 382 -2.30 -12.02 -63.88
C LEU A 382 -3.48 -11.70 -64.80
N ARG A 383 -4.12 -10.53 -64.63
CA ARG A 383 -5.20 -10.08 -65.52
C ARG A 383 -4.75 -9.84 -66.95
N ASN A 384 -3.54 -9.31 -67.12
CA ASN A 384 -2.96 -9.05 -68.43
C ASN A 384 -2.28 -10.30 -69.05
N ASN A 385 -2.07 -11.36 -68.26
CA ASN A 385 -1.47 -12.63 -68.67
C ASN A 385 -2.32 -13.84 -68.21
N PRO A 386 -3.56 -13.97 -68.68
CA PRO A 386 -4.54 -14.94 -68.16
C PRO A 386 -4.19 -16.42 -68.40
N THR A 387 -3.17 -16.72 -69.21
CA THR A 387 -2.65 -18.07 -69.45
C THR A 387 -1.44 -18.43 -68.57
N GLN A 388 -0.98 -17.51 -67.72
CA GLN A 388 0.21 -17.69 -66.87
C GLN A 388 -0.11 -17.90 -65.38
N SER A 389 -1.39 -18.12 -65.04
CA SER A 389 -1.84 -18.43 -63.68
C SER A 389 -1.33 -19.76 -63.15
#